data_AF-A0A7Y9PI24-F1
#
_entry.id   AF-A0A7Y9PI24-F1
#
_cell.length_a   1.000
_cell.length_b   1.000
_cell.length_c   1.000
_cell.angle_alpha   90.00
_cell.angle_beta   90.00
_cell.angle_gamma   90.00
#
_symmetry.space_group_name_H-M   'P 1'
#
loop_
_entity.id
_entity.type
_entity.pdbx_description
1 polymer ?
#
loop_
_entity_poly.entity_id
_entity_poly.type
_entity_poly.pdbx_seq_one_letter_code
_entity_poly.pdbx_strand_id
1 'polypeptide(L)'
;MSVEKSQASRALPAVLSLHWGWLLIATIVEQALWGHFHREPWSLFNVVDAWSFIQAGWLRSVDKRSTALYWYIGASLMAFLIWAFTRGGKLSSAVDAGVSIAFFGIVFAGVFVFRRDMQRYFNEKDNVGLHLSPWMTLFFSTLYFQYHFHDIAQFKSRHPEISTLAEE
;
A
#
# COMPACT_ATOMS: atom_id res chain seq x y z
N MET A 1 -34.04 -9.50 6.22
CA MET A 1 -32.58 -9.38 6.45
C MET A 1 -31.91 -9.06 5.12
N SER A 2 -32.11 -7.87 4.56
CA SER A 2 -31.26 -6.67 4.80
C SER A 2 -29.79 -6.79 4.39
N VAL A 3 -29.49 -7.55 3.33
CA VAL A 3 -28.16 -7.52 2.67
C VAL A 3 -27.99 -6.25 1.79
N GLU A 4 -29.07 -5.50 1.58
CA GLU A 4 -29.16 -4.35 0.68
C GLU A 4 -28.52 -3.04 1.19
N LYS A 5 -27.82 -3.07 2.34
CA LYS A 5 -27.11 -1.91 2.91
C LYS A 5 -25.58 -1.96 2.80
N SER A 6 -25.00 -2.97 2.13
CA SER A 6 -23.54 -3.18 2.16
C SER A 6 -22.77 -2.70 0.92
N GLN A 7 -23.43 -2.10 -0.07
CA GLN A 7 -22.79 -1.64 -1.32
C GLN A 7 -23.03 -0.14 -1.61
N ALA A 8 -23.25 0.67 -0.58
CA ALA A 8 -22.78 2.05 -0.67
C ALA A 8 -21.31 1.97 -1.06
N SER A 9 -20.97 2.51 -2.23
CA SER A 9 -19.60 2.79 -2.65
C SER A 9 -18.83 3.25 -1.43
N ARG A 10 -17.99 2.38 -0.82
CA ARG A 10 -17.40 2.71 0.48
C ARG A 10 -16.51 3.91 0.23
N ALA A 11 -17.00 5.07 0.63
CA ALA A 11 -16.32 6.34 0.52
C ALA A 11 -14.87 6.15 0.98
N LEU A 12 -13.94 6.78 0.26
CA LEU A 12 -12.53 6.73 0.61
C LEU A 12 -12.39 7.08 2.10
N PRO A 13 -11.81 6.19 2.93
CA PRO A 13 -11.74 6.42 4.36
C PRO A 13 -10.88 7.65 4.62
N ALA A 14 -11.20 8.42 5.66
CA ALA A 14 -10.53 9.69 5.97
C ALA A 14 -9.00 9.55 6.07
N VAL A 15 -8.52 8.38 6.50
CA VAL A 15 -7.09 8.06 6.55
C VAL A 15 -6.43 8.04 5.16
N LEU A 16 -7.14 7.57 4.12
CA LEU A 16 -6.63 7.57 2.75
C LEU A 16 -6.80 8.93 2.06
N SER A 17 -7.69 9.80 2.55
CA SER A 17 -7.75 11.19 2.13
C SER A 17 -6.70 12.09 2.79
N LEU A 18 -5.83 11.55 3.66
CA LEU A 18 -4.77 12.34 4.30
C LEU A 18 -3.77 12.85 3.25
N HIS A 19 -3.32 14.09 3.38
CA HIS A 19 -2.30 14.66 2.50
C HIS A 19 -1.01 13.84 2.60
N TRP A 20 -0.46 13.42 1.46
CA TRP A 20 0.74 12.56 1.36
C TRP A 20 1.96 13.13 2.08
N GLY A 21 2.05 14.46 2.21
CA GLY A 21 3.12 15.15 2.95
C GLY A 21 3.23 14.71 4.41
N TRP A 22 2.12 14.35 5.07
CA TRP A 22 2.17 13.81 6.43
C TRP A 22 2.83 12.43 6.49
N LEU A 23 2.55 11.58 5.50
CA LEU A 23 3.20 10.28 5.38
C LEU A 23 4.71 10.44 5.15
N LEU A 24 5.09 11.42 4.32
CA LEU A 24 6.51 11.74 4.09
C LEU A 24 7.19 12.21 5.37
N ILE A 25 6.58 13.14 6.10
CA ILE A 25 7.13 13.63 7.38
C ILE A 25 7.27 12.48 8.37
N ALA A 26 6.23 11.66 8.54
CA ALA A 26 6.26 10.51 9.43
C ALA A 26 7.39 9.53 9.06
N THR A 27 7.60 9.29 7.77
CA THR A 27 8.70 8.45 7.27
C THR A 27 10.05 9.07 7.58
N ILE A 28 10.24 10.38 7.35
CA ILE A 28 11.51 11.06 7.66
C ILE A 28 11.80 11.03 9.16
N VAL A 29 10.80 11.30 10.00
CA VAL A 29 10.93 11.26 11.46
C VAL A 29 11.30 9.87 11.93
N GLU A 30 10.63 8.83 11.41
CA GLU A 30 10.97 7.43 11.69
C GLU A 30 12.43 7.12 11.33
N GLN A 31 12.88 7.48 10.13
CA GLN A 31 14.26 7.24 9.69
C GLN A 31 15.28 8.00 10.54
N ALA A 32 14.98 9.23 10.93
CA ALA A 32 15.83 10.04 11.81
C ALA A 32 15.92 9.43 13.22
N LEU A 33 14.80 8.98 13.78
CA LEU A 33 14.76 8.30 15.08
C LEU A 33 15.53 6.98 15.04
N TRP A 34 15.38 6.21 13.96
CA TRP A 34 16.11 4.96 13.78
C TRP A 34 17.63 5.19 13.75
N GLY A 35 18.09 6.13 12.92
CA GLY A 35 19.50 6.51 12.83
C GLY A 35 20.06 7.11 14.12
N HIS A 36 19.23 7.74 14.95
CA HIS A 36 19.69 8.30 16.23
C HIS A 36 19.74 7.25 17.35
N PHE A 37 18.70 6.43 17.50
CA PHE A 37 18.54 5.57 18.68
C PHE A 37 19.13 4.16 18.55
N HIS A 38 19.44 3.67 17.34
CA HIS A 38 20.08 2.35 17.09
C HIS A 38 19.45 1.16 17.86
N ARG A 39 18.15 1.19 18.17
CA ARG A 39 17.47 0.12 18.93
C ARG A 39 16.84 -0.90 17.98
N GLU A 40 17.37 -2.12 18.01
CA GLU A 40 17.19 -3.19 17.02
C GLU A 40 15.84 -3.96 16.89
N PRO A 41 14.76 -3.80 17.68
CA PRO A 41 13.59 -4.67 17.44
C PRO A 41 12.52 -4.13 16.47
N TRP A 42 12.59 -2.88 16.00
CA TRP A 42 11.47 -2.24 15.27
C TRP A 42 11.60 -2.30 13.73
N SER A 43 12.66 -2.92 13.18
CA SER A 43 12.95 -2.82 11.73
C SER A 43 12.02 -3.61 10.80
N LEU A 44 11.17 -4.48 11.34
CA LEU A 44 10.29 -5.34 10.53
C LEU A 44 9.05 -4.63 10.00
N PHE A 45 8.68 -3.51 10.61
CA PHE A 45 7.52 -2.73 10.21
C PHE A 45 7.88 -1.25 10.27
N ASN A 46 7.99 -0.63 9.10
CA ASN A 46 8.11 0.82 9.00
C ASN A 46 6.75 1.48 8.73
N VAL A 47 6.69 2.80 8.82
CA VAL A 47 5.48 3.59 8.57
C VAL A 47 4.92 3.33 7.17
N VAL A 48 5.79 3.20 6.17
CA VAL A 48 5.40 2.98 4.77
C VAL A 48 4.75 1.60 4.57
N ASP A 49 5.28 0.56 5.22
CA ASP A 49 4.75 -0.80 5.15
C ASP A 49 3.37 -0.85 5.81
N ALA A 50 3.25 -0.28 7.02
CA ALA A 50 1.97 -0.17 7.71
C ALA A 50 0.93 0.56 6.85
N TRP A 51 1.33 1.63 6.18
CA TRP A 51 0.44 2.38 5.28
C TRP A 51 0.06 1.60 4.02
N SER A 52 0.99 0.81 3.47
CA SER A 52 0.73 -0.08 2.33
C SER A 52 -0.32 -1.13 2.68
N PHE A 53 -0.29 -1.67 3.90
CA PHE A 53 -1.34 -2.56 4.41
C PHE A 53 -2.70 -1.88 4.53
N ILE A 54 -2.75 -0.63 5.00
CA ILE A 54 -4.00 0.13 5.08
C ILE A 54 -4.59 0.34 3.67
N GLN A 55 -3.76 0.78 2.72
CA GLN A 55 -4.16 0.99 1.33
C GLN A 55 -4.64 -0.31 0.67
N ALA A 56 -3.87 -1.41 0.79
CA ALA A 56 -4.23 -2.71 0.24
C ALA A 56 -5.43 -3.36 0.93
N GLY A 57 -5.55 -3.20 2.25
CA GLY A 57 -6.68 -3.69 3.03
C GLY A 57 -7.97 -3.01 2.61
N TRP A 58 -7.96 -1.69 2.44
CA TRP A 58 -9.09 -0.96 1.90
C TRP A 58 -9.41 -1.38 0.47
N LEU A 59 -8.41 -1.46 -0.43
CA LEU A 59 -8.62 -1.85 -1.82
C LEU A 59 -9.22 -3.26 -1.94
N ARG A 60 -8.74 -4.22 -1.13
CA ARG A 60 -9.33 -5.57 -1.03
C ARG A 60 -10.75 -5.56 -0.47
N SER A 61 -11.07 -4.58 0.38
CA SER A 61 -12.41 -4.46 0.95
C SER A 61 -13.43 -4.05 -0.11
N VAL A 62 -13.05 -3.16 -1.04
CA VAL A 62 -13.91 -2.63 -2.12
C VAL A 62 -13.83 -3.47 -3.40
N ASP A 63 -12.68 -4.09 -3.68
CA ASP A 63 -12.47 -4.99 -4.82
C ASP A 63 -11.93 -6.36 -4.36
N LYS A 64 -12.83 -7.35 -4.35
CA LYS A 64 -12.48 -8.76 -4.03
C LYS A 64 -11.60 -9.44 -5.08
N ARG A 65 -11.32 -8.79 -6.21
CA ARG A 65 -10.34 -9.28 -7.20
C ARG A 65 -8.93 -8.79 -6.88
N SER A 66 -8.77 -7.79 -6.00
CA SER A 66 -7.43 -7.28 -5.67
C SER A 66 -6.64 -8.31 -4.88
N THR A 67 -5.44 -8.67 -5.33
CA THR A 67 -4.57 -9.63 -4.64
C THR A 67 -3.38 -8.96 -3.94
N ALA A 68 -3.25 -7.63 -4.07
CA ALA A 68 -2.13 -6.86 -3.51
C ALA A 68 -1.91 -7.08 -2.01
N LEU A 69 -2.98 -7.20 -1.22
CA LEU A 69 -2.88 -7.46 0.21
C LEU A 69 -2.14 -8.77 0.51
N TYR A 70 -2.38 -9.82 -0.27
CA TYR A 70 -1.70 -11.12 -0.08
C TYR A 70 -0.22 -11.04 -0.44
N TRP A 71 0.15 -10.22 -1.43
CA TRP A 71 1.55 -9.96 -1.75
C TRP A 71 2.27 -9.27 -0.59
N TYR A 72 1.66 -8.27 0.03
CA TYR A 72 2.24 -7.61 1.20
C TYR A 72 2.33 -8.54 2.41
N ILE A 73 1.31 -9.37 2.67
CA ILE A 73 1.39 -10.41 3.71
C ILE A 73 2.54 -11.38 3.41
N GLY A 74 2.67 -11.85 2.17
CA GLY A 74 3.76 -12.73 1.75
C GLY A 74 5.14 -12.10 1.93
N ALA A 75 5.29 -10.81 1.58
CA ALA A 75 6.52 -10.06 1.80
C ALA A 75 6.88 -9.96 3.29
N SER A 76 5.91 -9.62 4.15
CA SER A 76 6.14 -9.53 5.61
C SER A 76 6.48 -10.88 6.23
N LEU A 77 5.83 -11.97 5.80
CA LEU A 77 6.18 -13.32 6.26
C LEU A 77 7.60 -13.69 5.84
N MET A 78 8.00 -13.37 4.61
CA MET A 78 9.37 -13.59 4.14
C MET A 78 10.38 -12.78 4.95
N ALA A 79 10.12 -11.49 5.19
CA ALA A 79 10.98 -10.63 6.02
C ALA A 79 11.14 -11.18 7.45
N PHE A 80 10.05 -11.64 8.05
CA PHE A 80 10.08 -12.27 9.37
C PHE A 80 10.94 -13.54 9.38
N LEU A 81 10.80 -14.41 8.36
CA LEU A 81 11.62 -15.60 8.23
C LEU A 81 13.11 -15.25 8.09
N ILE A 82 13.46 -14.29 7.24
CA ILE A 82 14.84 -13.80 7.07
C ILE A 82 15.42 -13.37 8.42
N TRP A 83 14.69 -12.52 9.14
CA TRP A 83 15.10 -12.05 10.46
C TRP A 83 15.27 -13.18 11.49
N ALA A 84 14.35 -14.16 11.49
CA ALA A 84 14.43 -15.30 12.39
C ALA A 84 15.66 -16.18 12.10
N PHE A 85 15.94 -16.45 10.82
CA PHE A 85 17.09 -17.27 10.41
C PHE A 85 18.43 -16.57 10.67
N THR A 86 18.51 -15.27 10.39
CA THR A 86 19.73 -14.47 10.62
C THR A 86 20.07 -14.31 12.10
N ARG A 87 19.08 -14.34 13.00
CA ARG A 87 19.33 -14.41 14.46
C ARG A 87 19.76 -15.80 14.94
N GLY A 88 19.29 -16.87 14.30
CA GLY A 88 19.55 -18.26 14.68
C GLY A 88 20.91 -18.81 14.23
N GLY A 89 21.60 -18.14 13.32
CA GLY A 89 22.92 -18.54 12.81
C GLY A 89 23.30 -17.77 11.55
N LYS A 90 24.55 -17.94 11.09
CA LYS A 90 25.03 -17.31 9.84
C LYS A 90 24.60 -18.15 8.64
N LEU A 91 23.75 -17.60 7.78
CA LEU A 91 23.52 -18.13 6.43
C LEU A 91 24.82 -18.01 5.61
N SER A 92 24.99 -18.88 4.60
CA SER A 92 26.06 -18.67 3.63
C SER A 92 25.76 -17.42 2.80
N SER A 93 26.79 -16.69 2.37
CA SER A 93 26.64 -15.44 1.61
C SER A 93 25.82 -15.62 0.33
N ALA A 94 25.93 -16.77 -0.34
CA ALA A 94 25.15 -17.09 -1.53
C ALA A 94 23.66 -17.27 -1.23
N VAL A 95 23.31 -17.93 -0.12
CA VAL A 95 21.91 -18.13 0.29
C VAL A 95 21.29 -16.80 0.71
N ASP A 96 22.02 -16.01 1.50
CA ASP A 96 21.58 -14.69 1.95
C ASP A 96 21.28 -13.74 0.78
N ALA A 97 22.17 -13.70 -0.23
CA ALA A 97 21.96 -12.94 -1.45
C ALA A 97 20.74 -13.43 -2.25
N GLY A 98 20.59 -14.75 -2.41
CA GLY A 98 19.45 -15.33 -3.12
C GLY A 98 18.10 -15.02 -2.46
N VAL A 99 18.04 -15.12 -1.12
CA VAL A 99 16.85 -14.80 -0.34
C VAL A 99 16.52 -13.30 -0.41
N SER A 100 17.53 -12.44 -0.34
CA SER A 100 17.35 -10.99 -0.48
C SER A 100 16.76 -10.62 -1.85
N ILE A 101 17.29 -11.20 -2.94
CA ILE A 101 16.76 -10.98 -4.30
C ILE A 101 15.30 -11.44 -4.40
N ALA A 102 14.98 -12.61 -3.86
CA ALA A 102 13.61 -13.12 -3.86
C ALA A 102 12.66 -12.20 -3.08
N PHE A 103 13.08 -11.72 -1.91
CA PHE A 103 12.32 -10.76 -1.11
C PHE A 103 12.01 -9.49 -1.89
N PHE A 104 13.02 -8.84 -2.48
CA PHE A 104 12.80 -7.65 -3.31
C PHE A 104 11.88 -7.94 -4.50
N GLY A 105 12.03 -9.11 -5.15
CA GLY A 105 11.13 -9.54 -6.22
C GLY A 105 9.66 -9.60 -5.80
N ILE A 106 9.36 -10.14 -4.61
CA ILE A 106 8.00 -10.20 -4.05
C ILE A 106 7.48 -8.79 -3.75
N VAL A 107 8.30 -7.92 -3.15
CA VAL A 107 7.92 -6.53 -2.85
C VAL A 107 7.60 -5.77 -4.13
N PHE A 108 8.47 -5.85 -5.15
CA PHE A 108 8.23 -5.21 -6.45
C PHE A 108 6.95 -5.74 -7.10
N ALA A 109 6.77 -7.07 -7.15
CA ALA A 109 5.56 -7.66 -7.68
C ALA A 109 4.30 -7.15 -6.94
N GLY A 110 4.34 -7.08 -5.61
CA GLY A 110 3.24 -6.56 -4.78
C GLY A 110 2.88 -5.11 -5.12
N VAL A 111 3.87 -4.24 -5.25
CA VAL A 111 3.67 -2.83 -5.61
C VAL A 111 3.04 -2.68 -7.00
N PHE A 112 3.50 -3.44 -7.99
CA PHE A 112 2.94 -3.39 -9.35
C PHE A 112 1.56 -4.04 -9.45
N VAL A 113 1.29 -5.08 -8.66
CA VAL A 113 -0.05 -5.66 -8.52
C VAL A 113 -1.00 -4.65 -7.90
N PHE A 114 -0.58 -3.96 -6.83
CA PHE A 114 -1.37 -2.89 -6.22
C PHE A 114 -1.68 -1.78 -7.22
N ARG A 115 -0.67 -1.28 -7.95
CA ARG A 115 -0.84 -0.28 -9.02
C ARG A 115 -1.91 -0.73 -10.03
N ARG A 116 -1.79 -1.94 -10.55
CA ARG A 116 -2.72 -2.49 -11.54
C ARG A 116 -4.14 -2.59 -10.97
N ASP A 117 -4.29 -3.10 -9.76
CA ASP A 117 -5.59 -3.27 -9.12
C ASP A 117 -6.26 -1.92 -8.80
N MET A 118 -5.48 -0.93 -8.37
CA MET A 118 -5.95 0.44 -8.13
C MET A 118 -6.44 1.09 -9.43
N GLN A 119 -5.66 1.03 -10.51
CA GLN A 119 -6.07 1.55 -11.81
C GLN A 119 -7.34 0.87 -12.32
N ARG A 120 -7.40 -0.47 -12.21
CA ARG A 120 -8.58 -1.23 -12.60
C ARG A 120 -9.81 -0.77 -11.84
N TYR A 121 -9.73 -0.72 -10.50
CA TYR A 121 -10.87 -0.33 -9.67
C TYR A 121 -11.37 1.06 -10.03
N PHE A 122 -10.50 2.06 -10.05
CA PHE A 122 -10.90 3.43 -10.28
C PHE A 122 -11.37 3.70 -11.72
N ASN A 123 -10.88 2.95 -12.71
CA ASN A 123 -11.33 3.10 -14.10
C ASN A 123 -12.61 2.33 -14.38
N GLU A 124 -12.79 1.13 -13.82
CA GLU A 124 -13.99 0.32 -14.04
C GLU A 124 -15.18 0.76 -13.17
N LYS A 125 -14.94 1.23 -11.93
CA LYS A 125 -16.01 1.58 -10.98
C LYS A 125 -16.31 3.06 -10.92
N ASP A 126 -15.27 3.90 -10.83
CA ASP A 126 -15.44 5.34 -10.64
C ASP A 126 -15.28 6.13 -11.96
N ASN A 127 -14.88 5.48 -13.06
CA ASN A 127 -14.62 6.06 -14.38
C ASN A 127 -13.77 7.36 -14.35
N VAL A 128 -12.80 7.43 -13.44
CA VAL A 128 -11.96 8.63 -13.25
C VAL A 128 -10.79 8.73 -14.22
N GLY A 129 -10.53 7.71 -15.03
CA GLY A 129 -9.40 7.71 -15.98
C GLY A 129 -8.03 7.76 -15.31
N LEU A 130 -7.86 7.04 -14.18
CA LEU A 130 -6.61 6.95 -13.42
C LEU A 130 -5.49 6.27 -14.22
N HIS A 131 -4.44 7.04 -14.52
CA HIS A 131 -3.20 6.57 -15.13
C HIS A 131 -2.03 6.73 -14.16
N LEU A 132 -1.55 5.61 -13.61
CA LEU A 132 -0.40 5.57 -12.71
C LEU A 132 0.89 5.32 -13.50
N SER A 133 1.93 6.14 -13.31
CA SER A 133 3.22 5.92 -13.97
C SER A 133 3.99 4.75 -13.34
N PRO A 134 4.49 3.78 -14.13
CA PRO A 134 5.36 2.70 -13.63
C PRO A 134 6.63 3.20 -12.94
N TRP A 135 7.25 4.24 -13.51
CA TRP A 135 8.48 4.81 -12.96
C TRP A 135 8.24 5.51 -11.62
N MET A 136 7.18 6.32 -11.53
CA MET A 136 6.82 6.96 -10.26
C MET A 136 6.44 5.92 -9.20
N THR A 137 5.79 4.83 -9.62
CA THR A 137 5.44 3.72 -8.75
C THR A 137 6.68 3.02 -8.19
N LEU A 138 7.74 2.85 -9.00
CA LEU A 138 8.98 2.23 -8.56
C LEU A 138 9.70 3.04 -7.48
N PHE A 139 9.81 4.36 -7.67
CA PHE A 139 10.58 5.23 -6.77
C PHE A 139 9.80 5.67 -5.53
N PHE A 140 8.50 5.93 -5.66
CA PHE A 140 7.69 6.54 -4.59
C PHE A 140 6.59 5.63 -4.05
N SER A 141 6.23 4.56 -4.78
CA SER A 141 5.32 3.49 -4.36
C SER A 141 4.13 3.98 -3.52
N THR A 142 4.07 3.63 -2.24
CA THR A 142 3.02 3.97 -1.28
C THR A 142 2.73 5.47 -1.16
N LEU A 143 3.76 6.33 -1.21
CA LEU A 143 3.57 7.79 -1.20
C LEU A 143 2.89 8.27 -2.48
N TYR A 144 3.24 7.67 -3.62
CA TYR A 144 2.62 7.98 -4.90
C TYR A 144 1.17 7.52 -4.95
N PHE A 145 0.86 6.33 -4.42
CA PHE A 145 -0.52 5.89 -4.28
C PHE A 145 -1.31 6.79 -3.33
N GLN A 146 -0.71 7.22 -2.22
CA GLN A 146 -1.34 8.14 -1.27
C GLN A 146 -1.68 9.49 -1.91
N TYR A 147 -0.78 10.02 -2.74
CA TYR A 147 -1.02 11.24 -3.52
C TYR A 147 -2.29 11.11 -4.37
N HIS A 148 -2.43 10.00 -5.12
CA HIS A 148 -3.61 9.78 -5.97
C HIS A 148 -4.88 9.54 -5.16
N PHE A 149 -4.81 8.82 -4.03
CA PHE A 149 -5.96 8.68 -3.14
C PHE A 149 -6.47 10.02 -2.63
N HIS A 150 -5.55 10.91 -2.23
CA HIS A 150 -5.88 12.24 -1.77
C HIS A 150 -6.54 13.08 -2.86
N ASP A 151 -5.98 13.07 -4.07
CA ASP A 151 -6.50 13.83 -5.21
C ASP A 151 -7.91 13.36 -5.60
N ILE A 152 -8.13 12.04 -5.68
CA ILE A 152 -9.44 11.45 -5.96
C ILE A 152 -10.44 11.81 -4.85
N ALA A 153 -10.04 11.74 -3.58
CA ALA A 153 -10.90 12.10 -2.46
C ALA A 153 -11.32 13.58 -2.53
N GLN A 154 -10.38 14.48 -2.84
CA GLN A 154 -10.67 15.90 -3.04
C GLN A 154 -11.59 16.11 -4.24
N PHE A 155 -11.34 15.45 -5.37
CA PHE A 155 -12.18 15.57 -6.55
C PHE A 155 -13.63 15.19 -6.25
N LYS A 156 -13.84 14.04 -5.57
CA LYS A 156 -15.18 13.60 -5.14
C LYS A 156 -15.84 14.56 -4.16
N SER A 157 -15.09 15.16 -3.24
CA SER A 157 -15.65 16.13 -2.28
C SER A 157 -16.12 17.43 -2.93
N ARG A 158 -15.55 17.81 -4.08
CA ARG A 158 -15.90 19.04 -4.81
C ARG A 158 -17.06 18.84 -5.80
N HIS A 159 -17.33 17.60 -6.22
CA HIS A 159 -18.36 17.27 -7.22
C HIS A 159 -19.33 16.21 -6.68
N PRO A 160 -20.09 16.51 -5.61
CA PRO A 160 -21.00 15.55 -4.98
C PRO A 160 -22.06 15.00 -5.96
N GLU A 161 -22.48 15.78 -6.95
CA GLU A 161 -23.44 15.39 -7.98
C GLU A 161 -22.96 14.23 -8.87
N ILE A 162 -21.65 14.08 -9.07
CA ILE A 162 -21.07 12.96 -9.84
C ILE A 162 -21.08 11.69 -8.98
N SER A 163 -20.95 11.84 -7.65
CA SER A 163 -20.96 10.70 -6.74
C SER A 163 -22.35 10.07 -6.58
N THR A 164 -23.43 10.85 -6.70
CA THR A 164 -24.81 10.35 -6.62
C THR A 164 -25.24 9.60 -7.89
N LEU A 165 -24.74 10.00 -9.06
CA LEU A 165 -25.07 9.35 -10.33
C LEU A 165 -24.39 7.98 -10.53
N ALA A 166 -23.33 7.71 -9.76
CA ALA A 166 -22.66 6.41 -9.76
C ALA A 166 -23.31 5.38 -8.80
N GLU A 167 -24.30 5.81 -8.01
CA GLU A 167 -25.04 4.98 -7.06
C GLU A 167 -26.40 4.49 -7.59
N GLU A 168 -26.88 5.03 -8.72
CA GLU A 168 -28.08 4.60 -9.45
C GLU A 168 -27.78 3.51 -10.49
#